data_AF-A0A3C0IUA6-F1
#
_entry.id   AF-A0A3C0IUA6-F1
#
_cell.length_a   1.000
_cell.length_b   1.000
_cell.length_c   1.000
_cell.angle_alpha   90.00
_cell.angle_beta   90.00
_cell.angle_gamma   90.00
#
_symmetry.space_group_name_H-M   'P 1'
#
loop_
_entity.id
_entity.type
_entity.pdbx_description
1 polymer ?
#
loop_
_entity_poly.entity_id
_entity_poly.type
_entity_poly.pdbx_seq_one_letter_code
_entity_poly.pdbx_strand_id
1 'polypeptide(L)'
;MFHSKKNIIAGRNPIIEALQNAQSLDKILMFKNASGEVIQQIRLLAQTAQVPIQYVPNEKLNSLTNINHQGVIAFKSSVRYLDLQEVIDFTVGKGETPLFVMLDGVTDVRNIGAIA
;
A
#
# COMPACT_ATOMS: atom_id res chain seq x y z
N MET A 1 6.03 -6.59 9.70
CA MET A 1 6.76 -6.31 8.45
C MET A 1 7.83 -5.27 8.72
N PHE A 2 9.10 -5.62 8.52
CA PHE A 2 10.21 -4.66 8.55
C PHE A 2 10.37 -4.09 7.13
N HIS A 3 9.80 -2.92 6.86
CA HIS A 3 10.08 -2.19 5.62
C HIS A 3 11.51 -1.63 5.71
N SER A 4 12.43 -2.14 4.89
CA SER A 4 13.78 -1.58 4.77
C SER A 4 13.70 -0.10 4.37
N LYS A 5 14.51 0.77 4.98
CA LYS A 5 14.53 2.24 4.71
C LYS A 5 14.64 2.60 3.22
N LYS A 6 15.11 1.67 2.36
CA LYS A 6 15.21 1.82 0.90
C LYS A 6 13.86 1.84 0.14
N ASN A 7 12.75 1.47 0.79
CA ASN A 7 11.44 1.36 0.14
C ASN A 7 10.47 2.51 0.50
N ILE A 8 10.99 3.64 0.99
CA ILE A 8 10.16 4.76 1.45
C ILE A 8 10.20 5.90 0.42
N ILE A 9 9.03 6.42 0.08
CA ILE A 9 8.86 7.68 -0.66
C ILE A 9 8.25 8.70 0.31
N ALA A 10 8.88 9.86 0.47
CA ALA A 10 8.44 10.89 1.40
C ALA A 10 8.12 12.19 0.66
N GLY A 11 7.06 12.89 1.09
CA GLY A 11 6.64 14.16 0.50
C GLY A 11 5.49 14.02 -0.48
N ARG A 12 4.76 15.12 -0.70
CA ARG A 12 3.52 15.12 -1.48
C ARG A 12 3.76 14.90 -2.98
N ASN A 13 4.65 15.67 -3.59
CA ASN A 13 4.93 15.58 -5.03
C ASN A 13 5.54 14.23 -5.44
N PRO A 14 6.54 13.68 -4.73
CA PRO A 14 7.07 12.35 -5.09
C PRO A 14 6.03 11.23 -5.02
N ILE A 15 5.06 11.34 -4.10
CA ILE A 15 3.96 10.38 -4.00
C ILE A 15 2.98 10.54 -5.16
N ILE A 16 2.66 11.77 -5.56
CA ILE A 16 1.84 12.04 -6.76
C ILE A 16 2.52 11.46 -8.00
N GLU A 17 3.81 11.73 -8.20
CA GLU A 17 4.57 11.17 -9.31
C GLU A 17 4.58 9.65 -9.29
N ALA A 18 4.79 9.04 -8.12
CA ALA A 18 4.76 7.58 -7.99
C ALA A 18 3.39 6.99 -8.37
N LEU A 19 2.29 7.61 -7.91
CA LEU A 19 0.93 7.19 -8.25
C LEU A 19 0.63 7.38 -9.74
N GLN A 20 1.06 8.50 -10.34
CA GLN A 20 0.85 8.79 -11.76
C GLN A 20 1.65 7.88 -12.68
N ASN A 21 2.88 7.51 -12.28
CA ASN A 21 3.72 6.58 -13.04
C ASN A 21 3.37 5.10 -12.78
N ALA A 22 2.21 4.81 -12.18
CA ALA A 22 1.75 3.47 -11.82
C ALA A 22 2.80 2.65 -11.04
N GLN A 23 3.61 3.33 -10.22
CA GLN A 23 4.59 2.64 -9.38
C GLN A 23 3.85 1.83 -8.31
N SER A 24 4.24 0.57 -8.12
CA SER A 24 3.61 -0.30 -7.13
C SER A 24 3.88 0.22 -5.71
N LEU A 25 2.83 0.75 -5.06
CA LEU A 25 2.86 1.18 -3.66
C LEU A 25 2.08 0.18 -2.80
N ASP A 26 2.64 -0.18 -1.65
CA ASP A 26 2.01 -1.07 -0.66
C ASP A 26 0.95 -0.31 0.14
N LYS A 27 1.30 0.87 0.67
CA LYS A 27 0.37 1.77 1.38
C LYS A 27 0.93 3.17 1.52
N ILE A 28 0.03 4.11 1.79
CA ILE A 28 0.34 5.51 2.08
C ILE A 28 -0.01 5.81 3.54
N LEU A 29 0.96 6.29 4.31
CA LEU A 29 0.74 6.87 5.63
C LEU A 29 0.48 8.37 5.48
N MET A 30 -0.64 8.83 6.02
CA MET A 30 -1.04 10.24 5.96
C MET A 30 -1.25 10.79 7.36
N PHE A 31 -0.76 11.99 7.64
CA PHE A 31 -1.04 12.65 8.90
C PHE A 31 -2.55 12.93 9.00
N LYS A 32 -3.17 12.58 10.13
CA LYS A 32 -4.62 12.72 10.36
C LYS A 32 -5.18 14.10 10.01
N ASN A 33 -4.42 15.14 10.30
CA ASN A 33 -4.85 16.54 10.06
C ASN A 33 -4.24 17.12 8.77
N ALA A 34 -3.73 16.28 7.86
CA ALA A 34 -3.25 16.74 6.57
C ALA A 34 -4.41 17.26 5.72
N SER A 35 -4.32 18.52 5.31
CA SER A 35 -5.33 19.22 4.50
C SER A 35 -4.68 19.97 3.34
N GLY A 36 -5.52 20.46 2.42
CA GLY A 36 -5.14 21.17 1.20
C GLY A 36 -5.45 20.39 -0.07
N GLU A 37 -5.44 21.09 -1.21
CA GLU A 37 -5.72 20.54 -2.55
C GLU A 37 -4.84 19.32 -2.89
N VAL A 38 -3.54 19.44 -2.64
CA VAL A 38 -2.57 18.37 -2.93
C VAL A 38 -2.89 17.08 -2.18
N ILE A 39 -3.41 17.18 -0.96
CA ILE A 39 -3.82 16.01 -0.17
C ILE A 39 -5.09 15.36 -0.77
N GLN A 40 -6.04 16.16 -1.26
CA GLN A 40 -7.20 15.63 -1.97
C GLN A 40 -6.79 14.93 -3.27
N GLN A 41 -5.84 15.49 -4.00
CA GLN A 41 -5.29 14.88 -5.21
C GLN A 41 -4.65 13.52 -4.90
N ILE A 42 -3.85 13.43 -3.83
CA ILE A 42 -3.27 12.16 -3.38
C ILE A 42 -4.36 11.14 -3.03
N ARG A 43 -5.43 11.56 -2.34
CA ARG A 43 -6.56 10.67 -2.03
C ARG A 43 -7.21 10.10 -3.29
N LEU A 44 -7.49 10.94 -4.28
CA LEU A 44 -8.12 10.52 -5.53
C LEU A 44 -7.20 9.55 -6.30
N LEU A 45 -5.92 9.91 -6.45
CA LEU A 45 -4.95 9.07 -7.15
C LEU A 45 -4.73 7.73 -6.45
N ALA A 46 -4.66 7.72 -5.12
CA ALA A 46 -4.53 6.49 -4.35
C ALA A 46 -5.75 5.59 -4.50
N GLN A 47 -6.96 6.16 -4.53
CA GLN A 47 -8.19 5.40 -4.77
C GLN A 47 -8.19 4.75 -6.16
N THR A 48 -7.82 5.52 -7.20
CA THR A 48 -7.71 5.00 -8.57
C THR A 48 -6.64 3.90 -8.69
N ALA A 49 -5.53 4.06 -7.99
CA ALA A 49 -4.44 3.08 -7.95
C ALA A 49 -4.67 1.92 -6.96
N GLN A 50 -5.82 1.89 -6.26
CA GLN A 50 -6.16 0.92 -5.21
C GLN A 50 -5.11 0.82 -4.09
N VAL A 51 -4.42 1.93 -3.79
CA VAL A 51 -3.41 1.98 -2.73
C VAL A 51 -4.08 2.42 -1.41
N PRO A 52 -4.02 1.61 -0.35
CA PRO A 52 -4.67 1.96 0.92
C PRO A 52 -3.97 3.14 1.62
N ILE A 53 -4.79 4.05 2.17
CA ILE A 53 -4.33 5.18 2.99
C ILE A 53 -4.58 4.89 4.46
N GLN A 54 -3.53 4.95 5.28
CA GLN A 54 -3.59 4.82 6.72
C GLN A 54 -3.27 6.14 7.41
N TYR A 55 -4.19 6.60 8.25
CA TYR A 55 -4.00 7.85 8.98
C TYR A 55 -3.22 7.64 10.28
N VAL A 56 -2.12 8.38 10.45
CA VAL A 56 -1.19 8.25 11.59
C VAL A 56 -0.90 9.60 12.26
N PRO A 57 -0.43 9.61 13.52
CA PRO A 57 0.13 10.81 14.16
C PRO A 57 1.40 11.29 13.46
N ASN A 58 1.71 12.58 13.53
CA ASN A 58 2.89 13.16 12.88
C ASN A 58 4.21 12.55 13.38
N GLU A 59 4.28 12.25 14.67
CA GLU A 59 5.43 11.58 15.31
C GLU A 59 5.79 10.25 14.63
N LYS A 60 4.77 9.51 14.18
CA LYS A 60 4.98 8.24 13.48
C LYS A 60 5.69 8.47 12.14
N LEU A 61 5.36 9.54 11.43
CA LEU A 61 6.01 9.90 10.17
C LEU A 61 7.46 10.35 10.40
N ASN A 62 7.68 11.20 11.41
CA ASN A 62 9.02 11.66 11.80
C ASN A 62 9.95 10.49 12.16
N SER A 63 9.42 9.45 12.83
CA SER A 63 10.19 8.27 13.19
C SER A 63 10.61 7.41 12.00
N LEU A 64 9.94 7.53 10.84
CA LEU A 64 10.16 6.66 9.68
C LEU A 64 11.19 7.23 8.71
N THR A 65 11.37 8.55 8.67
CA THR A 65 12.29 9.21 7.75
C THR A 65 12.82 10.50 8.34
N ASN A 66 14.09 10.81 8.06
CA ASN A 66 14.71 12.09 8.41
C ASN A 66 14.51 13.15 7.31
N ILE A 67 13.84 12.80 6.21
CA ILE A 67 13.56 13.70 5.08
C ILE A 67 12.20 14.39 5.33
N ASN A 68 12.05 15.63 4.88
CA ASN A 68 10.78 16.35 4.98
C ASN A 68 9.66 15.62 4.23
N HIS A 69 8.76 14.98 4.98
CA HIS A 69 7.65 14.20 4.43
C HIS A 69 6.35 15.01 4.23
N GLN A 70 6.27 16.26 4.71
CA GLN A 70 5.10 17.14 4.51
C GLN A 70 3.74 16.52 4.89
N GLY A 71 3.76 15.64 5.90
CA GLY A 71 2.59 14.90 6.39
C GLY A 71 2.20 13.66 5.58
N VAL A 72 3.00 13.20 4.60
CA VAL A 72 2.67 12.00 3.80
C VAL A 72 3.92 11.15 3.50
N ILE A 73 3.81 9.84 3.66
CA ILE A 73 4.84 8.86 3.32
C ILE A 73 4.19 7.69 2.59
N ALA A 74 4.81 7.14 1.55
CA ALA A 74 4.40 5.90 0.91
C ALA A 74 5.48 4.83 1.03
N PHE A 75 5.06 3.57 1.10
CA PHE A 75 5.94 2.42 0.98
C PHE A 75 5.83 1.84 -0.43
N LYS A 76 6.97 1.62 -1.09
CA LYS A 76 7.05 0.86 -2.33
C LYS A 76 6.74 -0.61 -2.02
N SER A 77 5.91 -1.22 -2.85
CA SER A 77 5.67 -2.65 -2.77
C SER A 77 6.78 -3.42 -3.49
N SER A 78 7.17 -4.56 -2.91
CA SER A 78 8.05 -5.54 -3.58
C SER A 78 7.24 -6.54 -4.43
N VAL A 79 5.91 -6.56 -4.23
CA VAL A 79 4.99 -7.57 -4.80
C VAL A 79 3.69 -6.89 -5.20
N ARG A 80 3.13 -7.23 -6.35
CA ARG A 80 1.82 -6.71 -6.75
C ARG A 80 0.74 -7.46 -5.98
N TYR A 81 -0.11 -6.74 -5.24
CA TYR A 81 -1.36 -7.30 -4.74
C TYR A 81 -2.34 -7.44 -5.89
N LEU A 82 -3.03 -8.57 -5.95
CA LEU A 82 -4.07 -8.84 -6.93
C LEU A 82 -5.42 -8.75 -6.22
N ASP A 83 -6.39 -8.15 -6.89
CA ASP A 83 -7.77 -8.19 -6.43
C ASP A 83 -8.32 -9.61 -6.55
N LEU A 84 -9.25 -10.00 -5.66
CA LEU A 84 -9.85 -11.34 -5.69
C LEU A 84 -10.49 -11.64 -7.06
N GLN A 85 -11.16 -10.66 -7.67
CA GLN A 85 -11.79 -10.81 -8.98
C GLN A 85 -10.73 -11.06 -10.07
N GLU A 86 -9.61 -10.33 -10.03
CA GLU A 86 -8.50 -10.55 -10.97
C GLU A 86 -7.95 -11.98 -10.86
N VAL A 87 -7.83 -12.52 -9.64
CA VAL A 87 -7.34 -13.88 -9.43
C VAL A 87 -8.34 -14.92 -9.93
N ILE A 88 -9.64 -14.74 -9.68
CA ILE A 88 -10.69 -15.63 -10.17
C ILE A 88 -10.69 -15.66 -11.70
N ASP A 89 -10.71 -14.49 -12.34
CA ASP A 89 -10.75 -14.37 -13.80
C ASP A 89 -9.52 -15.02 -14.45
N PHE A 90 -8.35 -14.86 -13.82
CA PHE A 90 -7.11 -15.48 -14.26
C PHE A 90 -7.15 -17.01 -14.21
N THR A 91 -7.62 -17.60 -13.10
CA THR A 91 -7.68 -19.06 -12.94
C THR A 91 -8.74 -19.69 -13.85
N VAL A 92 -9.94 -19.09 -13.90
CA VAL A 92 -11.03 -19.58 -14.76
C VAL A 92 -10.68 -19.42 -16.24
N GLY A 93 -10.05 -18.31 -16.63
CA GLY A 93 -9.58 -18.08 -18.00
C GLY A 93 -8.55 -19.10 -18.48
N LYS A 94 -7.84 -19.76 -17.56
CA LYS A 94 -6.93 -20.88 -17.87
C LYS A 94 -7.62 -22.24 -17.98
N GLY A 95 -8.93 -22.31 -17.75
CA GLY A 95 -9.69 -23.57 -17.71
C GLY A 95 -9.42 -24.41 -16.46
N GLU A 96 -8.81 -23.83 -15.44
CA GLU A 96 -8.54 -24.50 -14.16
C GLU A 96 -9.74 -24.31 -13.21
N THR A 97 -10.02 -25.32 -12.38
CA THR A 97 -11.01 -25.18 -11.30
C THR A 97 -10.33 -24.50 -10.11
N PRO A 98 -10.73 -23.28 -9.73
CA PRO A 98 -10.05 -22.56 -8.65
C PRO A 98 -10.32 -23.19 -7.28
N LEU A 99 -9.26 -23.32 -6.48
CA LEU A 99 -9.34 -23.65 -5.05
C LEU A 99 -8.77 -22.48 -4.25
N PHE A 100 -9.64 -21.77 -3.52
CA PHE A 100 -9.24 -20.65 -2.66
C PHE A 100 -9.32 -21.04 -1.19
N VAL A 101 -8.33 -20.60 -0.42
CA VAL A 101 -8.29 -20.75 1.05
C VAL A 101 -8.47 -19.37 1.67
N MET A 102 -9.55 -19.18 2.43
CA MET A 102 -9.79 -17.96 3.19
C MET A 102 -9.25 -18.13 4.61
N LEU A 103 -8.35 -17.23 5.01
CA LEU A 103 -7.75 -17.21 6.33
C LEU A 103 -8.29 -16.00 7.10
N ASP A 104 -9.21 -16.25 8.02
CA ASP A 104 -9.73 -15.21 8.92
C ASP A 104 -8.95 -15.22 10.24
N GLY A 105 -8.51 -14.04 10.68
CA GLY A 105 -7.86 -13.88 11.99
C GLY A 105 -6.46 -14.47 12.16
N VAL A 106 -5.74 -14.84 11.09
CA VAL A 106 -4.36 -15.34 11.21
C VAL A 106 -3.41 -14.20 11.60
N THR A 107 -2.89 -14.26 12.82
CA THR A 107 -2.02 -13.23 13.40
C THR A 107 -0.55 -13.63 13.51
N ASP A 108 -0.26 -14.94 13.55
CA ASP A 108 1.10 -15.49 13.56
C ASP A 108 1.55 -15.87 12.15
N VAL A 109 2.66 -15.27 11.70
CA VAL A 109 3.24 -15.49 10.36
C VAL A 109 3.70 -16.93 10.12
N ARG A 110 3.99 -17.70 11.18
CA ARG A 110 4.39 -19.11 11.05
C ARG A 110 3.24 -19.99 10.59
N ASN A 111 2.00 -19.66 10.97
CA ASN A 111 0.82 -20.40 10.57
C ASN A 111 0.59 -20.30 9.06
N ILE A 112 0.86 -19.13 8.46
CA ILE A 112 0.78 -18.95 7.01
C ILE A 112 1.77 -19.87 6.30
N GLY A 113 3.01 -19.96 6.80
CA GLY A 113 4.04 -20.84 6.23
C GLY A 113 3.74 -22.34 6.36
N ALA A 114 2.92 -22.75 7.34
CA ALA A 114 2.49 -24.13 7.49
C ALA A 114 1.28 -24.49 6.60
N ILE A 115 0.54 -23.49 6.13
CA ILE A 115 -0.64 -23.66 5.24
C ILE A 115 -0.22 -23.63 3.76
N ALA A 116 0.90 -22.97 3.45
CA ALA A 116 1.43 -22.78 2.09
C ALA A 116 2.08 -24.03 1.49
#